data_AF-A0A480AGR3-F1
#
_entry.id   AF-A0A480AGR3-F1
#
_cell.length_a   1.000
_cell.length_b   1.000
_cell.length_c   1.000
_cell.angle_alpha   90.00
_cell.angle_beta   90.00
_cell.angle_gamma   90.00
#
_symmetry.space_group_name_H-M   'P 1'
#
loop_
_entity.id
_entity.type
_entity.pdbx_description
1 polymer ?
#
loop_
_entity_poly.entity_id
_entity_poly.type
_entity_poly.pdbx_seq_one_letter_code
_entity_poly.pdbx_strand_id
1 'polypeptide(L)'
;MNKTSEQKFLEALDICQLLIDFKYRPTNLTYQAIELFCDIGKNPLELLELCQKYSGRIEKICEVIHEYGTSIDNWRVDCPLGFGVKDHCSFLSFFLNLDPCQFEYFTDNFTTLEQIAELFKDWKGIDFNSVIKKQKVVTFS
;
A
#
# COMPACT_ATOMS: atom_id res chain seq x y z
N MET A 1 -9.70 -22.75 6.91
CA MET A 1 -8.42 -22.74 6.17
C MET A 1 -7.86 -21.34 6.22
N ASN A 2 -6.61 -21.17 6.63
CA ASN A 2 -5.94 -19.87 6.54
C ASN A 2 -5.58 -19.60 5.06
N LYS A 3 -5.92 -18.41 4.53
CA LYS A 3 -5.52 -18.00 3.18
C LYS A 3 -4.00 -17.91 3.07
N THR A 4 -3.43 -18.31 1.94
CA THR A 4 -2.00 -18.12 1.66
C THR A 4 -1.70 -16.63 1.44
N SER A 5 -0.43 -16.23 1.54
CA SER A 5 -0.01 -14.86 1.26
C SER A 5 -0.37 -14.41 -0.16
N GLU A 6 -0.19 -15.29 -1.15
CA GLU A 6 -0.60 -15.03 -2.54
C GLU A 6 -2.11 -14.80 -2.68
N GLN A 7 -2.94 -15.58 -1.98
CA GLN A 7 -4.39 -15.38 -1.98
C GLN A 7 -4.77 -14.04 -1.35
N LYS A 8 -4.16 -13.69 -0.21
CA LYS A 8 -4.37 -12.38 0.44
C LYS A 8 -3.91 -11.23 -0.45
N PHE A 9 -2.81 -11.41 -1.18
CA PHE A 9 -2.27 -10.40 -2.08
C PHE A 9 -3.22 -10.13 -3.25
N LEU A 10 -3.68 -11.19 -3.92
CA LEU A 10 -4.65 -11.08 -5.01
C LEU A 10 -5.97 -10.46 -4.54
N GLU A 11 -6.44 -10.82 -3.35
CA GLU A 11 -7.62 -10.23 -2.72
C GLU A 11 -7.42 -8.73 -2.42
N ALA A 12 -6.25 -8.33 -1.93
CA ALA A 12 -5.93 -6.92 -1.70
C ALA A 12 -5.94 -6.13 -3.03
N LEU A 13 -5.41 -6.71 -4.11
CA LEU A 13 -5.48 -6.12 -5.45
C LEU A 13 -6.92 -6.02 -5.97
N ASP A 14 -7.74 -7.05 -5.75
CA ASP A 14 -9.17 -7.03 -6.10
C ASP A 14 -9.90 -5.91 -5.34
N ILE A 15 -9.61 -5.74 -4.04
CA ILE A 15 -10.17 -4.65 -3.22
C ILE A 15 -9.74 -3.28 -3.75
N CYS A 16 -8.45 -3.10 -4.06
CA CYS A 16 -7.96 -1.83 -4.63
C CYS A 16 -8.61 -1.51 -5.99
N GLN A 17 -8.88 -2.52 -6.81
CA GLN A 17 -9.57 -2.34 -8.09
C GLN A 17 -10.96 -1.73 -7.94
N LEU A 18 -11.67 -2.05 -6.84
CA LEU A 18 -13.02 -1.54 -6.57
C LEU A 18 -13.03 -0.04 -6.22
N LEU A 19 -11.90 0.57 -5.89
CA LEU A 19 -11.84 2.00 -5.54
C LEU A 19 -12.32 2.92 -6.67
N ILE A 20 -12.27 2.44 -7.92
CA ILE A 20 -12.79 3.13 -9.11
C ILE A 20 -14.28 3.52 -8.95
N ASP A 21 -15.06 2.73 -8.20
CA ASP A 21 -16.50 2.95 -7.98
C ASP A 21 -16.78 3.93 -6.82
N PHE A 22 -15.73 4.50 -6.23
CA PHE A 22 -15.80 5.34 -5.03
C PHE A 22 -15.15 6.72 -5.20
N LYS A 23 -14.76 7.14 -6.42
CA LYS A 23 -14.03 8.40 -6.74
C LYS A 23 -14.43 9.67 -5.95
N TYR A 24 -15.67 9.76 -5.47
CA TYR A 24 -16.18 10.93 -4.72
C TYR A 24 -16.77 10.60 -3.34
N ARG A 25 -16.48 9.44 -2.76
CA ARG A 25 -17.02 9.03 -1.45
C ARG A 25 -16.05 8.15 -0.66
N PRO A 26 -16.01 8.26 0.68
CA PRO A 26 -15.01 7.54 1.45
C PRO A 26 -15.39 6.07 1.46
N THR A 27 -14.39 5.21 1.65
CA THR A 27 -14.63 3.78 1.79
C THR A 27 -13.61 3.15 2.73
N ASN A 28 -14.05 2.14 3.47
CA ASN A 28 -13.18 1.33 4.31
C ASN A 28 -12.35 0.32 3.49
N LEU A 29 -12.56 0.23 2.17
CA LEU A 29 -11.82 -0.68 1.29
C LEU A 29 -10.31 -0.43 1.32
N THR A 30 -9.88 0.84 1.39
CA THR A 30 -8.44 1.16 1.49
C THR A 30 -7.82 0.55 2.74
N TYR A 31 -8.50 0.66 3.88
CA TYR A 31 -8.05 0.07 5.14
C TYR A 31 -8.06 -1.47 5.10
N GLN A 32 -9.07 -2.08 4.48
CA GLN A 32 -9.13 -3.54 4.32
C GLN A 32 -7.94 -4.08 3.50
N ALA A 33 -7.60 -3.41 2.40
CA ALA A 33 -6.42 -3.77 1.61
C ALA A 33 -5.13 -3.58 2.40
N ILE A 34 -4.99 -2.48 3.16
CA ILE A 34 -3.84 -2.25 4.05
C ILE A 34 -3.69 -3.39 5.07
N GLU A 35 -4.76 -3.83 5.72
CA GLU A 35 -4.69 -4.94 6.68
C GLU A 35 -4.18 -6.24 6.02
N LEU A 36 -4.64 -6.54 4.81
CA LEU A 36 -4.15 -7.70 4.05
C LEU A 36 -2.66 -7.57 3.72
N PHE A 37 -2.22 -6.38 3.26
CA PHE A 37 -0.80 -6.13 3.00
C PHE A 37 0.05 -6.19 4.27
N CYS A 38 -0.43 -5.68 5.41
CA CYS A 38 0.25 -5.82 6.69
C CYS A 38 0.39 -7.30 7.10
N ASP A 39 -0.64 -8.10 6.87
CA ASP A 39 -0.63 -9.52 7.19
C ASP A 39 0.44 -10.29 6.40
N ILE A 40 0.63 -9.94 5.13
CA ILE A 40 1.70 -10.48 4.27
C ILE A 40 3.05 -9.86 4.68
N GLY A 41 3.05 -8.56 4.97
CA GLY A 41 4.22 -7.75 5.31
C GLY A 41 4.93 -8.17 6.59
N LYS A 42 4.32 -9.00 7.44
CA LYS A 42 5.03 -9.72 8.52
C LYS A 42 6.27 -10.46 7.99
N ASN A 43 6.27 -10.81 6.70
CA ASN A 43 7.45 -11.20 5.95
C ASN A 43 7.68 -10.21 4.78
N PRO A 44 8.48 -9.14 4.97
CA PRO A 44 8.66 -8.11 3.95
C PRO A 44 9.27 -8.61 2.63
N LEU A 45 10.12 -9.66 2.68
CA LEU A 45 10.72 -10.25 1.49
C LEU A 45 9.68 -10.99 0.64
N GLU A 46 8.77 -11.71 1.27
CA GLU A 46 7.67 -12.39 0.58
C GLU A 46 6.70 -11.39 -0.05
N LEU A 47 6.40 -10.27 0.63
CA LEU A 47 5.63 -9.19 0.01
C LEU A 47 6.34 -8.63 -1.23
N LEU A 48 7.65 -8.40 -1.16
CA LEU A 48 8.44 -7.93 -2.29
C LEU A 48 8.39 -8.92 -3.47
N GLU A 49 8.56 -10.22 -3.22
CA GLU A 49 8.48 -11.27 -4.25
C GLU A 49 7.11 -11.28 -4.94
N LEU A 50 6.04 -11.06 -4.19
CA LEU A 50 4.69 -10.94 -4.75
C LEU A 50 4.54 -9.67 -5.59
N CYS A 51 5.11 -8.53 -5.16
CA CYS A 51 5.12 -7.31 -5.96
C CYS A 51 5.83 -7.53 -7.30
N GLN A 52 6.97 -8.24 -7.30
CA GLN A 52 7.70 -8.61 -8.52
C GLN A 52 6.89 -9.54 -9.42
N LYS A 53 6.29 -10.60 -8.84
CA LYS A 53 5.49 -11.59 -9.56
C LYS A 53 4.27 -10.99 -10.27
N TYR A 54 3.65 -9.98 -9.68
CA TYR A 54 2.40 -9.38 -10.16
C TYR A 54 2.55 -7.95 -10.68
N SER A 55 3.76 -7.51 -11.01
CA SER A 55 4.08 -6.14 -11.44
C SER A 55 3.13 -5.57 -12.51
N GLY A 56 2.84 -6.32 -13.57
CA GLY A 56 1.92 -5.88 -14.63
C GLY A 56 0.46 -5.73 -14.20
N ARG A 57 0.04 -6.40 -13.12
CA ARG A 57 -1.28 -6.16 -12.51
C ARG A 57 -1.23 -4.95 -11.57
N ILE A 58 -0.15 -4.81 -10.83
CA ILE A 58 0.07 -3.70 -9.91
C ILE A 58 0.06 -2.36 -10.63
N GLU A 59 0.69 -2.25 -11.81
CA GLU A 59 0.69 -1.04 -12.62
C GLU A 59 -0.72 -0.47 -12.83
N LYS A 60 -1.67 -1.32 -13.25
CA LYS A 60 -3.08 -0.95 -13.43
C LYS A 60 -3.76 -0.57 -12.12
N ILE A 61 -3.43 -1.26 -11.02
CA ILE A 61 -3.99 -0.94 -9.70
C ILE A 61 -3.46 0.40 -9.19
N CYS A 62 -2.20 0.74 -9.47
CA CYS A 62 -1.63 2.05 -9.16
C CYS A 62 -2.36 3.16 -9.91
N GLU A 63 -2.74 2.98 -11.17
CA GLU A 63 -3.58 3.94 -11.91
C GLU A 63 -4.94 4.16 -11.23
N VAL A 64 -5.58 3.08 -10.74
CA VAL A 64 -6.86 3.16 -10.02
C VAL A 64 -6.71 3.90 -8.69
N ILE A 65 -5.65 3.60 -7.93
CA ILE A 65 -5.33 4.29 -6.68
C ILE A 65 -5.05 5.76 -6.94
N HIS A 66 -4.30 6.08 -8.00
CA HIS A 66 -4.02 7.45 -8.40
C HIS A 66 -5.31 8.21 -8.71
N GLU A 67 -6.20 7.63 -9.53
CA GLU A 67 -7.46 8.28 -9.89
C GLU A 67 -8.36 8.49 -8.66
N TYR A 68 -8.51 7.49 -7.80
CA TYR A 68 -9.28 7.64 -6.56
C TYR A 68 -8.64 8.66 -5.60
N GLY A 69 -7.33 8.55 -5.38
CA GLY A 69 -6.56 9.42 -4.47
C GLY A 69 -6.51 10.88 -4.92
N THR A 70 -6.60 11.18 -6.21
CA THR A 70 -6.65 12.56 -6.72
C THR A 70 -8.07 13.14 -6.79
N SER A 71 -9.09 12.30 -6.90
CA SER A 71 -10.49 12.73 -7.05
C SER A 71 -11.25 12.95 -5.73
N ILE A 72 -10.82 12.29 -4.64
CA ILE A 72 -11.53 12.35 -3.35
C ILE A 72 -10.98 13.41 -2.39
N ASP A 73 -11.84 13.94 -1.51
CA ASP A 73 -11.40 14.70 -0.33
C ASP A 73 -10.72 13.78 0.70
N ASN A 74 -9.82 14.33 1.54
CA ASN A 74 -9.15 13.53 2.56
C ASN A 74 -10.03 13.27 3.80
N TRP A 75 -11.16 12.58 3.59
CA TRP A 75 -12.08 12.22 4.66
C TRP A 75 -11.51 11.11 5.54
N ARG A 76 -11.72 11.23 6.85
CA ARG A 76 -11.34 10.19 7.81
C ARG A 76 -12.13 8.92 7.57
N VAL A 77 -11.42 7.81 7.68
CA VAL A 77 -11.98 6.45 7.69
C VAL A 77 -12.07 6.02 9.15
N ASP A 78 -13.21 5.46 9.57
CA ASP A 78 -13.37 4.93 10.92
C ASP A 78 -12.52 3.66 11.09
N CYS A 79 -11.26 3.85 11.48
CA CYS A 79 -10.27 2.80 11.64
C CYS A 79 -9.16 3.20 12.65
N PRO A 80 -8.43 2.23 13.22
CA PRO A 80 -7.39 2.49 14.23
C PRO A 80 -6.21 3.36 13.75
N LEU A 81 -6.00 3.47 12.44
CA LEU A 81 -4.94 4.30 11.86
C LEU A 81 -5.21 5.81 12.07
N GLY A 82 -6.48 6.22 12.14
CA GLY A 82 -6.87 7.62 12.38
C GLY A 82 -6.57 8.59 11.22
N PHE A 83 -6.10 8.07 10.09
CA PHE A 83 -5.76 8.83 8.89
C PHE A 83 -6.95 8.94 7.91
N GLY A 84 -6.81 9.83 6.92
CA GLY A 84 -7.80 9.98 5.87
C GLY A 84 -7.58 9.05 4.69
N VAL A 85 -8.57 8.98 3.80
CA VAL A 85 -8.52 8.10 2.61
C VAL A 85 -7.33 8.39 1.67
N LYS A 86 -6.84 9.63 1.59
CA LYS A 86 -5.67 9.99 0.75
C LYS A 86 -4.37 9.52 1.39
N ASP A 87 -4.26 9.62 2.71
CA ASP A 87 -3.14 9.01 3.45
C ASP A 87 -3.11 7.49 3.19
N HIS A 88 -4.28 6.84 3.23
CA HIS A 88 -4.39 5.41 2.93
C HIS A 88 -3.99 5.09 1.49
N CYS A 89 -4.30 5.95 0.51
CA CYS A 89 -3.81 5.77 -0.86
C CYS A 89 -2.28 5.83 -0.93
N SER A 90 -1.65 6.69 -0.13
CA SER A 90 -0.19 6.76 0.00
C SER A 90 0.36 5.46 0.59
N PHE A 91 -0.33 4.86 1.56
CA PHE A 91 0.03 3.54 2.12
C PHE A 91 -0.14 2.40 1.11
N LEU A 92 -1.21 2.41 0.32
CA LEU A 92 -1.40 1.42 -0.75
C LEU A 92 -0.31 1.54 -1.81
N SER A 93 0.02 2.77 -2.22
CA SER A 93 1.16 3.05 -3.11
C SER A 93 2.47 2.54 -2.51
N PHE A 94 2.68 2.72 -1.19
CA PHE A 94 3.82 2.16 -0.45
C PHE A 94 3.91 0.64 -0.54
N PHE A 95 2.85 -0.12 -0.29
CA PHE A 95 2.95 -1.59 -0.36
C PHE A 95 3.20 -2.10 -1.78
N LEU A 96 2.54 -1.47 -2.76
CA LEU A 96 2.55 -1.94 -4.14
C LEU A 96 3.83 -1.58 -4.90
N ASN A 97 4.49 -0.48 -4.54
CA ASN A 97 5.68 0.01 -5.24
C ASN A 97 6.99 -0.27 -4.50
N LEU A 98 7.00 -1.24 -3.57
CA LEU A 98 8.22 -1.67 -2.86
C LEU A 98 9.36 -2.08 -3.80
N ASP A 99 9.04 -2.69 -4.94
CA ASP A 99 10.03 -3.13 -5.92
C ASP A 99 10.62 -1.97 -6.74
N PRO A 100 9.84 -1.20 -7.52
CA PRO A 100 10.39 -0.10 -8.34
C PRO A 100 10.88 1.09 -7.51
N CYS A 101 10.55 1.13 -6.22
CA CYS A 101 10.77 2.27 -5.35
C CYS A 101 10.17 3.60 -5.85
N GLN A 102 9.09 3.53 -6.65
CA GLN A 102 8.39 4.68 -7.22
C GLN A 102 7.05 4.88 -6.53
N PHE A 103 7.02 5.77 -5.55
CA PHE A 103 5.88 5.94 -4.67
C PHE A 103 5.21 7.28 -4.85
N GLU A 104 3.91 7.30 -4.62
CA GLU A 104 3.09 8.49 -4.71
C GLU A 104 2.49 8.85 -3.36
N TYR A 105 2.57 10.14 -3.02
CA TYR A 105 1.98 10.72 -1.82
C TYR A 105 0.79 11.58 -2.22
N PHE A 106 -0.36 11.38 -1.57
CA PHE A 106 -1.59 12.11 -1.88
C PHE A 106 -1.91 13.23 -0.88
N THR A 107 -1.03 13.41 0.12
CA THR A 107 -1.11 14.42 1.19
C THR A 107 0.29 14.81 1.64
N ASP A 108 0.44 15.93 2.34
CA ASP A 108 1.71 16.36 2.94
C ASP A 108 2.02 15.73 4.31
N ASN A 109 1.20 14.79 4.80
CA ASN A 109 1.44 14.12 6.08
C ASN A 109 2.69 13.21 6.04
N PHE A 110 3.09 12.78 4.85
CA PHE A 110 4.26 11.94 4.61
C PHE A 110 5.04 12.49 3.42
N THR A 111 6.35 12.52 3.54
CA THR A 111 7.27 12.99 2.49
C THR A 111 8.35 11.97 2.15
N THR A 112 8.50 10.91 2.97
CA THR A 112 9.45 9.83 2.73
C THR A 112 8.87 8.45 3.04
N LEU A 113 9.48 7.43 2.43
CA LEU A 113 9.12 6.03 2.62
C LEU A 113 9.47 5.55 4.02
N GLU A 114 10.56 6.06 4.55
CA GLU A 114 11.03 5.78 5.90
C GLU A 114 10.01 6.21 6.94
N GLN A 115 9.29 7.32 6.73
CA GLN A 115 8.21 7.75 7.62
C GLN A 115 7.04 6.75 7.62
N ILE A 116 6.65 6.26 6.44
CA ILE A 116 5.59 5.25 6.32
C ILE A 116 6.07 3.90 6.89
N ALA A 117 7.32 3.52 6.66
CA ALA A 117 7.90 2.30 7.22
C ALA A 117 7.96 2.34 8.75
N GLU A 118 8.35 3.47 9.35
CA GLU A 118 8.37 3.63 10.81
C GLU A 118 6.95 3.59 11.38
N LEU A 119 5.96 4.20 10.71
CA LEU A 119 4.55 4.07 11.08
C LEU A 119 4.10 2.60 11.16
N PHE A 120 4.40 1.78 10.15
CA PHE A 120 4.02 0.36 10.16
C PHE A 120 4.81 -0.47 11.17
N LYS A 121 6.04 -0.08 11.47
CA LYS A 121 6.83 -0.67 12.54
C LYS A 121 6.21 -0.38 13.91
N ASP A 122 5.84 0.86 14.18
CA ASP A 122 5.21 1.26 15.44
C ASP A 122 3.81 0.64 15.60
N TRP A 123 3.03 0.59 14.53
CA TRP A 123 1.66 0.11 14.57
C TRP A 123 1.53 -1.43 14.55
N LYS A 124 2.30 -2.11 13.71
CA LYS A 124 2.17 -3.57 13.46
C LYS A 124 3.44 -4.36 13.77
N GLY A 125 4.53 -3.72 14.17
CA GLY A 125 5.82 -4.37 14.38
C GLY A 125 6.52 -4.81 13.09
N ILE A 126 6.15 -4.24 11.94
CA ILE A 126 6.65 -4.66 10.63
C ILE A 126 7.80 -3.74 10.19
N ASP A 127 9.00 -4.28 10.00
CA ASP A 127 10.17 -3.51 9.57
C ASP A 127 10.44 -3.64 8.06
N PHE A 128 10.02 -2.63 7.30
CA PHE A 128 10.27 -2.53 5.86
C PHE A 128 11.63 -1.92 5.50
N ASN A 129 12.38 -1.36 6.46
CA ASN A 129 13.62 -0.62 6.16
C ASN A 129 14.68 -1.50 5.48
N SER A 130 14.73 -2.79 5.81
CA SER A 130 15.64 -3.76 5.19
C SER A 130 15.38 -3.91 3.69
N VAL A 131 14.10 -4.02 3.30
CA VAL A 131 13.66 -4.14 1.90
C VAL A 131 13.90 -2.82 1.16
N ILE A 132 13.54 -1.68 1.75
CA ILE A 132 13.75 -0.36 1.15
C ILE A 132 15.23 -0.12 0.87
N LYS A 133 16.11 -0.41 1.84
CA LYS A 133 17.58 -0.27 1.66
C LYS A 133 18.08 -1.16 0.53
N LYS A 134 17.65 -2.42 0.48
CA LYS A 134 18.04 -3.36 -0.57
C LYS A 134 17.63 -2.84 -1.96
N GLN A 135 16.40 -2.37 -2.11
CA GLN A 135 15.89 -1.92 -3.41
C GLN A 135 16.48 -0.60 -3.88
N LYS A 136 16.77 0.32 -2.95
CA LYS A 136 17.56 1.54 -3.28
C LYS A 136 18.92 1.17 -3.86
N VAL A 137 19.65 0.23 -3.27
CA VAL A 137 20.96 -0.20 -3.80
C VAL A 137 20.82 -0.74 -5.23
N VAL A 138 19.84 -1.61 -5.49
CA VAL A 138 19.61 -2.23 -6.80
C VAL A 138 19.21 -1.19 -7.86
N THR A 139 18.39 -0.21 -7.51
CA THR A 139 17.92 0.83 -8.47
C THR A 139 19.03 1.80 -8.89
N PHE A 140 20.06 1.97 -8.06
CA PHE A 140 21.21 2.85 -8.33
C PHE A 140 22.48 2.10 -8.80
N SER A 141 22.39 0.79 -9.07
CA SER A 141 23.49 0.00 -9.67
C SER A 141 23.26 -0.26 -11.15
#